data_AF-A0A1G8SEA2-F1
#
_entry.id   AF-A0A1G8SEA2-F1
#
_cell.length_a   1.000
_cell.length_b   1.000
_cell.length_c   1.000
_cell.angle_alpha   90.00
_cell.angle_beta   90.00
_cell.angle_gamma   90.00
#
_symmetry.space_group_name_H-M   'P 1'
#
loop_
_entity.id
_entity.type
_entity.pdbx_description
1 polymer ?
#
loop_
_entity_poly.entity_id
_entity_poly.type
_entity_poly.pdbx_seq_one_letter_code
_entity_poly.pdbx_strand_id
1 'polypeptide(L)'
;MKTGIVYVCAALCEIAGCFAMWGWLRLEKPAWWLPPGIASLVAFAYLLTLVESEAAGRAYATYGGIYIVASLGWLWAVEGLRPDR
;
A
#
# COMPACT_ATOMS: atom_id res chain seq x y z
N MET A 1 20.10 2.27 -3.69
CA MET A 1 19.33 3.52 -3.52
C MET A 1 17.97 3.52 -4.23
N LYS A 2 17.75 2.76 -5.32
CA LYS A 2 16.45 2.68 -6.00
C LYS A 2 15.37 1.87 -5.23
N THR A 3 15.78 0.87 -4.47
CA THR A 3 14.89 -0.09 -3.78
C THR A 3 13.99 0.54 -2.72
N GLY A 4 14.48 1.54 -1.98
CA GLY A 4 13.69 2.23 -0.95
C GLY A 4 12.48 2.97 -1.53
N ILE A 5 12.66 3.65 -2.67
CA ILE A 5 11.58 4.34 -3.38
C ILE A 5 10.55 3.33 -3.89
N VAL A 6 11.00 2.20 -4.43
CA VAL A 6 10.12 1.11 -4.89
C VAL A 6 9.25 0.59 -3.74
N TYR A 7 9.81 0.40 -2.55
CA TYR A 7 9.03 -0.03 -1.39
C TYR A 7 8.00 1.01 -0.92
N VAL A 8 8.35 2.30 -0.95
CA VAL A 8 7.39 3.37 -0.60
C VAL A 8 6.26 3.43 -1.62
N CYS A 9 6.56 3.38 -2.91
CA CYS A 9 5.54 3.31 -3.96
C CYS A 9 4.67 2.06 -3.82
N ALA A 10 5.28 0.91 -3.53
CA ALA A 10 4.57 -0.34 -3.30
C ALA A 10 3.59 -0.22 -2.11
N ALA A 11 4.03 0.38 -1.00
CA ALA A 11 3.19 0.59 0.19
C ALA A 11 2.00 1.51 -0.10
N LEU A 12 2.23 2.61 -0.83
CA LEU A 12 1.16 3.52 -1.22
C LEU A 12 0.15 2.84 -2.16
N CYS A 13 0.63 2.04 -3.12
CA CYS A 13 -0.23 1.27 -4.02
C CYS A 13 -1.05 0.22 -3.27
N GLU A 14 -0.46 -0.49 -2.32
CA GLU A 14 -1.17 -1.46 -1.49
C GLU A 14 -2.26 -0.77 -0.65
N ILE A 15 -1.92 0.29 0.08
CA ILE A 15 -2.85 1.04 0.92
C ILE A 15 -3.99 1.61 0.07
N ALA A 16 -3.69 2.23 -1.07
CA ALA A 16 -4.71 2.77 -1.98
C ALA A 16 -5.63 1.67 -2.54
N GLY A 17 -5.07 0.50 -2.90
CA GLY A 17 -5.83 -0.65 -3.36
C GLY A 17 -6.78 -1.21 -2.31
N CYS A 18 -6.28 -1.39 -1.09
CA CYS A 18 -7.09 -1.81 0.06
C CYS A 18 -8.14 -0.78 0.45
N PHE A 19 -7.81 0.51 0.40
CA PHE A 19 -8.75 1.60 0.70
C PHE A 19 -9.88 1.67 -0.32
N ALA A 20 -9.59 1.44 -1.60
CA ALA A 20 -10.62 1.39 -2.64
C ALA A 20 -11.59 0.22 -2.44
N MET A 21 -11.07 -0.96 -2.07
CA MET A 21 -11.89 -2.12 -1.66
C MET A 21 -12.75 -1.81 -0.44
N TRP A 22 -12.16 -1.20 0.60
CA TRP A 22 -12.87 -0.79 1.80
C TRP A 22 -13.98 0.23 1.49
N GLY A 23 -13.69 1.21 0.63
CA GLY A 23 -14.66 2.20 0.20
C GLY A 23 -15.85 1.57 -0.53
N TRP A 24 -15.61 0.58 -1.38
CA TRP A 24 -16.70 -0.12 -2.05
C TRP A 24 -17.54 -0.97 -1.09
N LEU A 25 -16.89 -1.82 -0.27
CA LEU A 25 -17.57 -2.80 0.57
C LEU A 25 -18.18 -2.22 1.85
N ARG A 26 -17.57 -1.18 2.44
CA ARG A 26 -18.02 -0.59 3.71
C ARG A 26 -18.61 0.81 3.59
N LEU A 27 -18.24 1.59 2.58
CA LEU A 27 -18.71 2.98 2.42
C LEU A 27 -19.74 3.12 1.28
N GLU A 28 -20.26 2.00 0.75
CA GLU A 28 -21.24 1.95 -0.34
C GLU A 28 -20.83 2.81 -1.56
N LYS A 29 -19.52 2.99 -1.77
CA LYS A 29 -18.99 3.75 -2.91
C LYS A 29 -19.36 3.03 -4.21
N PRO A 30 -19.51 3.77 -5.33
CA PRO A 30 -19.83 3.14 -6.61
C PRO A 30 -18.73 2.16 -7.04
N ALA A 31 -19.12 1.06 -7.70
CA ALA A 31 -18.21 0.02 -8.20
C ALA A 31 -17.12 0.53 -9.16
N TRP A 32 -17.24 1.77 -9.64
CA TRP A 32 -16.16 2.46 -10.37
C TRP A 32 -14.88 2.68 -9.54
N TRP A 33 -14.95 2.54 -8.22
CA TRP A 33 -13.76 2.56 -7.34
C TRP A 33 -12.94 1.26 -7.40
N LEU A 34 -13.50 0.16 -7.91
CA LEU A 34 -12.80 -1.12 -8.02
C LEU A 34 -11.63 -1.13 -9.00
N PRO A 35 -11.82 -0.70 -10.26
CA PRO A 35 -10.75 -0.72 -11.25
C PRO A 35 -9.45 -0.04 -10.80
N PRO A 36 -9.47 1.19 -10.23
CA PRO A 36 -8.23 1.82 -9.76
C PRO A 36 -7.64 1.12 -8.53
N GLY A 37 -8.47 0.52 -7.67
CA GLY A 37 -8.01 -0.27 -6.53
C GLY A 37 -7.27 -1.53 -6.96
N ILE A 38 -7.85 -2.30 -7.88
CA ILE A 38 -7.25 -3.51 -8.44
C ILE A 38 -5.97 -3.18 -9.21
N ALA A 39 -5.98 -2.12 -10.02
CA ALA A 39 -4.77 -1.66 -10.73
C ALA A 39 -3.63 -1.33 -9.75
N SER A 40 -3.95 -0.72 -8.60
CA SER A 40 -2.95 -0.42 -7.56
C SER A 40 -2.38 -1.68 -6.92
N LEU A 41 -3.21 -2.70 -6.66
CA LEU A 41 -2.74 -4.00 -6.15
C LEU A 41 -1.83 -4.73 -7.15
N VAL A 42 -2.16 -4.67 -8.45
CA VAL A 42 -1.30 -5.23 -9.50
C VAL A 42 0.02 -4.47 -9.59
N ALA A 43 -0.01 -3.14 -9.51
CA ALA A 43 1.19 -2.31 -9.49
C ALA A 43 2.07 -2.61 -8.27
N PHE A 44 1.49 -2.83 -7.10
CA PHE A 44 2.18 -3.27 -5.89
C PHE A 44 2.92 -4.60 -6.11
N ALA A 45 2.24 -5.62 -6.65
CA ALA A 45 2.86 -6.91 -6.93
C ALA A 45 4.03 -6.78 -7.92
N TYR A 46 3.86 -5.95 -8.96
CA TYR A 46 4.93 -5.66 -9.92
C TYR A 46 6.11 -4.90 -9.30
N LEU A 47 5.86 -3.93 -8.42
CA LEU A 47 6.93 -3.18 -7.74
C LEU A 47 7.76 -4.10 -6.84
N LEU A 48 7.14 -5.07 -6.16
CA LEU A 48 7.85 -6.06 -5.35
C LEU A 48 8.78 -6.96 -6.18
N THR A 49 8.43 -7.30 -7.43
CA THR A 49 9.32 -8.11 -8.28
C THR A 49 10.53 -7.33 -8.77
N LEU A 50 10.47 -5.99 -8.81
CA LEU A 50 11.61 -5.14 -9.12
C LEU A 50 12.63 -5.04 -7.98
N VAL A 51 12.27 -5.51 -6.77
CA VAL A 51 13.19 -5.52 -5.65
C VAL A 51 14.07 -6.76 -5.72
N GLU A 52 15.30 -6.57 -6.20
CA GLU A 52 16.34 -7.60 -6.13
C GLU A 52 16.72 -7.85 -4.66
N SER A 53 16.21 -8.96 -4.11
CA SER A 53 16.55 -9.47 -2.80
C SER A 53 16.87 -10.95 -2.91
N GLU A 54 18.03 -11.36 -2.39
CA GLU A 54 18.49 -12.76 -2.31
C GLU A 54 17.44 -13.72 -1.70
N ALA A 55 16.50 -13.21 -0.90
CA ALA A 55 15.37 -13.99 -0.40
C ALA A 55 14.09 -13.14 -0.43
N ALA A 56 13.01 -13.67 -1.00
CA ALA A 56 11.71 -13.01 -1.04
C ALA A 56 11.21 -12.64 0.37
N GLY A 57 11.38 -13.54 1.35
CA GLY A 57 10.98 -13.28 2.74
C GLY A 57 11.67 -12.07 3.38
N ARG A 58 12.95 -11.80 3.05
CA ARG A 58 13.65 -10.61 3.56
C ARG A 58 13.14 -9.33 2.91
N ALA A 59 12.75 -9.39 1.63
CA ALA A 59 12.13 -8.26 0.95
C ALA A 59 10.79 -7.92 1.60
N TYR A 60 9.96 -8.93 1.89
CA TYR A 60 8.68 -8.73 2.60
C TYR A 60 8.88 -8.21 4.03
N ALA A 61 9.87 -8.68 4.77
CA ALA A 61 10.15 -8.19 6.12
C ALA A 61 10.57 -6.70 6.12
N THR A 62 11.43 -6.32 5.18
CA THR A 62 11.86 -4.91 5.01
C THR A 62 10.69 -4.03 4.55
N TYR A 63 9.92 -4.55 3.58
CA TYR A 63 8.71 -3.91 3.09
C TYR A 63 7.68 -3.67 4.19
N GLY A 64 7.45 -4.66 5.07
CA GLY A 64 6.49 -4.58 6.15
C GLY A 64 6.76 -3.41 7.11
N GLY A 65 8.04 -3.12 7.39
CA GLY A 65 8.41 -1.94 8.18
C GLY A 65 8.01 -0.62 7.50
N ILE A 66 8.25 -0.53 6.19
CA ILE A 66 7.88 0.65 5.38
C ILE A 66 6.36 0.79 5.28
N TYR A 67 5.65 -0.33 5.12
CA TYR A 67 4.20 -0.38 5.09
C TYR A 67 3.57 0.15 6.38
N ILE A 68 4.13 -0.18 7.55
CA ILE A 68 3.66 0.34 8.83
C ILE A 68 3.78 1.87 8.88
N VAL A 69 4.94 2.42 8.52
CA VAL A 69 5.16 3.89 8.53
C VAL A 69 4.23 4.58 7.52
N ALA A 70 4.08 4.01 6.32
CA ALA A 70 3.16 4.52 5.30
C ALA A 70 1.70 4.49 5.77
N SER A 71 1.28 3.40 6.44
CA SER A 71 -0.07 3.25 6.99
C SER A 71 -0.36 4.25 8.10
N LEU A 72 0.60 4.51 8.99
CA LEU A 72 0.50 5.56 10.00
C LEU A 72 0.37 6.95 9.38
N GLY A 73 1.14 7.23 8.33
CA GLY A 73 1.03 8.47 7.56
C GLY A 73 -0.32 8.61 6.86
N TRP A 74 -0.84 7.52 6.28
CA TRP A 74 -2.16 7.48 5.65
C TRP A 74 -3.29 7.70 6.65
N LEU A 75 -3.24 7.04 7.81
CA LEU A 75 -4.18 7.23 8.91
C LEU A 75 -4.24 8.71 9.33
N TRP A 76 -3.08 9.35 9.43
CA TRP A 76 -2.99 10.76 9.77
C TRP A 76 -3.48 11.69 8.66
N ALA A 77 -3.13 11.42 7.40
CA ALA A 77 -3.40 12.32 6.27
C ALA A 77 -4.80 12.15 5.67
N VAL A 78 -5.29 10.91 5.54
CA VAL A 78 -6.55 10.59 4.85
C VAL A 78 -7.69 10.39 5.83
N GLU A 79 -7.43 9.71 6.95
CA GLU A 79 -8.46 9.48 7.98
C GLU A 79 -8.49 10.58 9.04
N GLY A 80 -7.46 11.44 9.10
CA GLY A 80 -7.36 12.53 10.09
C GLY A 80 -7.22 12.04 11.53
N LEU A 81 -7.07 10.73 11.73
CA LEU A 81 -6.90 10.09 13.02
C LEU A 81 -5.42 10.19 13.39
N ARG A 82 -5.12 10.95 14.44
CA ARG A 82 -3.76 11.04 14.97
C ARG A 82 -3.41 9.69 15.63
N PRO A 83 -2.24 9.09 15.32
CA PRO A 83 -1.82 7.81 15.90
C PRO A 83 -1.39 7.92 17.38
N ASP A 84 -2.06 8.76 18.16
CA ASP A 84 -1.70 9.14 19.54
C ASP A 84 -2.76 8.69 20.57
N ARG A 85 -3.34 7.50 20.36
CA ARG A 85 -4.10 6.74 21.36
C ARG A 85 -3.81 5.25 21.25
#